data_AF-A0A0S8D141-F1
#
_entry.id   AF-A0A0S8D141-F1
#
_cell.length_a   1.000
_cell.length_b   1.000
_cell.length_c   1.000
_cell.angle_alpha   90.00
_cell.angle_beta   90.00
_cell.angle_gamma   90.00
#
_symmetry.space_group_name_H-M   'P 1'
#
loop_
_entity.id
_entity.type
_entity.pdbx_description
1 polymer ?
#
loop_
_entity_poly.entity_id
_entity_poly.type
_entity_poly.pdbx_seq_one_letter_code
_entity_poly.pdbx_strand_id
1 'polypeptide(L)'
;MLWVAEKKVFHHFLELGFERVEIPIRVKFEFKLTDGCLDPDSLTREILYNRKVLHKRYPDLDGIKLEQSIAEKVDKEILAYLRECGFLKEEERRM
;
A
#
# COMPACT_ATOMS: atom_id res chain seq x y z
N MET A 1 4.57 -17.57 17.58
CA MET A 1 4.64 -16.15 17.19
C MET A 1 5.70 -16.01 16.11
N LEU A 2 5.32 -15.45 14.96
CA LEU A 2 6.22 -15.25 13.82
C LEU A 2 6.10 -13.81 13.32
N TRP A 3 7.22 -13.16 13.03
CA TRP A 3 7.24 -11.89 12.30
C TRP A 3 7.47 -12.18 10.82
N VAL A 4 6.63 -11.59 9.97
CA VAL A 4 6.73 -11.69 8.52
C VAL A 4 7.07 -10.31 7.98
N ALA A 5 8.05 -10.26 7.07
CA ALA A 5 8.47 -9.05 6.39
C ALA A 5 8.38 -9.25 4.89
N GLU A 6 7.58 -8.42 4.23
CA GLU A 6 7.31 -8.51 2.79
C GLU A 6 7.79 -7.26 2.07
N LYS A 7 8.18 -7.45 0.80
CA LYS A 7 8.57 -6.37 -0.11
C LYS A 7 7.85 -6.56 -1.43
N LYS A 8 7.05 -5.57 -1.83
CA LYS A 8 6.28 -5.60 -3.07
C LYS A 8 6.39 -4.28 -3.83
N VAL A 9 6.12 -4.34 -5.12
CA VAL A 9 5.91 -3.16 -5.96
C VAL A 9 4.45 -3.12 -6.34
N PHE A 10 3.75 -2.07 -5.92
CA PHE A 10 2.40 -1.77 -6.35
C PHE A 10 2.43 -0.66 -7.38
N HIS A 11 1.44 -0.65 -8.27
CA HIS A 11 1.34 0.36 -9.31
C HIS A 11 0.12 1.24 -9.01
N HIS A 12 0.37 2.54 -8.87
CA HIS A 12 -0.68 3.54 -8.73
C HIS A 12 -0.79 4.31 -10.04
N PHE A 13 -2.01 4.46 -10.53
CA PHE A 13 -2.29 5.17 -11.76
C PHE A 13 -2.91 6.53 -11.44
N LEU A 14 -2.25 7.58 -11.88
CA LEU A 14 -2.72 8.95 -11.75
C LEU A 14 -3.34 9.39 -13.08
N GLU A 15 -4.60 9.77 -13.04
CA GLU A 15 -5.33 10.31 -14.20
C GLU A 15 -5.23 11.83 -14.20
N LEU A 16 -4.51 12.40 -15.18
CA LEU A 16 -4.33 13.85 -15.35
C LEU A 16 -5.25 14.43 -16.44
N GLY A 17 -6.27 13.66 -16.85
CA GLY A 17 -7.24 14.02 -17.88
C GLY A 17 -6.74 13.82 -19.31
N PHE A 18 -5.54 14.31 -19.63
CA PHE A 18 -4.91 14.14 -20.95
C PHE A 18 -3.90 12.98 -21.01
N GLU A 19 -3.48 12.47 -19.85
CA GLU A 19 -2.59 11.31 -19.76
C GLU A 19 -2.85 10.50 -18.48
N ARG A 20 -2.48 9.22 -18.56
CA ARG A 20 -2.48 8.29 -17.44
C ARG A 20 -1.02 7.99 -17.08
N VAL A 21 -0.63 8.31 -15.86
CA VAL A 21 0.74 8.13 -15.38
C VAL A 21 0.79 6.96 -14.43
N GLU A 22 1.62 5.96 -14.75
CA GLU A 22 1.91 4.85 -13.86
C GLU A 22 3.05 5.22 -12.90
N ILE A 23 2.78 5.06 -11.60
CA ILE A 23 3.71 5.34 -10.52
C ILE A 23 4.03 4.02 -9.82
N PRO A 24 5.24 3.45 -10.01
CA PRO A 24 5.67 2.29 -9.26
C PRO A 24 5.98 2.69 -7.81
N ILE A 25 5.34 2.00 -6.87
CA ILE A 25 5.46 2.22 -5.44
C ILE A 25 6.09 0.99 -4.81
N ARG A 26 7.28 1.16 -4.25
CA ARG A 26 7.92 0.11 -3.45
C ARG A 26 7.35 0.17 -2.05
N VAL A 27 6.81 -0.95 -1.59
CA VAL A 27 6.26 -1.09 -0.25
C VAL A 27 7.01 -2.20 0.46
N LYS A 28 7.51 -1.86 1.65
CA LYS A 28 7.95 -2.84 2.63
C LYS A 28 6.91 -2.85 3.74
N PHE A 29 6.45 -4.01 4.17
CA PHE A 29 5.53 -4.09 5.29
C PHE A 29 5.85 -5.29 6.16
N GLU A 30 5.65 -5.12 7.46
CA GLU A 30 5.98 -6.09 8.49
C GLU A 30 4.75 -6.28 9.38
N PHE A 31 4.49 -7.52 9.75
CA PHE A 31 3.36 -7.87 10.60
C PHE A 31 3.66 -9.14 11.38
N LYS A 32 2.91 -9.32 12.46
CA LYS A 32 3.01 -10.46 13.35
C LYS A 32 1.87 -11.42 13.09
N LEU A 33 2.21 -12.70 13.04
CA LEU A 33 1.26 -13.82 13.01
C LEU A 33 1.22 -14.52 14.38
N THR A 34 0.00 -14.67 14.89
CA THR A 34 -0.33 -15.44 16.10
C THR A 34 -1.31 -16.53 15.70
N ASP A 35 -0.93 -17.79 15.91
CA ASP A 35 -1.72 -18.96 15.51
C ASP A 35 -2.19 -18.91 14.03
N GLY A 36 -1.29 -18.46 13.16
CA GLY A 36 -1.53 -18.33 11.71
C GLY A 36 -2.37 -17.12 11.30
N CYS A 37 -2.84 -16.31 12.24
CA CYS A 37 -3.67 -15.13 11.99
C CYS A 37 -2.89 -13.83 12.23
N LEU A 38 -3.24 -12.78 11.48
CA LEU A 38 -2.72 -11.43 11.68
C LEU A 38 -3.04 -10.90 13.08
N ASP A 39 -2.04 -10.32 13.73
CA ASP A 39 -2.21 -9.42 14.87
C ASP A 39 -2.50 -8.00 14.31
N PRO A 40 -3.73 -7.46 14.44
CA PRO A 40 -4.19 -6.28 13.71
C PRO A 40 -3.38 -5.02 14.04
N ASP A 41 -2.85 -4.92 15.26
CA ASP A 41 -2.08 -3.76 15.72
C ASP A 41 -0.59 -3.85 15.34
N SER A 42 -0.16 -4.96 14.72
CA SER A 42 1.24 -5.22 14.40
C SER A 42 1.67 -4.73 13.01
N LEU A 43 0.71 -4.38 12.15
CA LEU A 43 1.00 -4.04 10.76
C LEU A 43 1.71 -2.68 10.67
N THR A 44 2.95 -2.71 10.18
CA THR A 44 3.72 -1.52 9.86
C THR A 44 4.12 -1.54 8.40
N ARG A 45 4.22 -0.36 7.78
CA ARG A 45 4.57 -0.24 6.36
C ARG A 45 5.45 0.98 6.10
N GLU A 46 6.32 0.82 5.11
CA GLU A 46 7.15 1.86 4.54
C GLU A 46 6.84 1.95 3.04
N ILE A 47 6.57 3.17 2.58
CA ILE A 47 6.15 3.46 1.21
C ILE A 47 7.23 4.32 0.55
N LEU A 48 7.74 3.89 -0.60
CA LEU A 48 8.76 4.60 -1.35
C LEU A 48 8.36 4.73 -2.82
N TYR A 49 8.35 5.97 -3.31
CA TYR A 49 8.13 6.29 -4.72
C TYR A 49 8.87 7.59 -5.08
N ASN A 50 9.05 7.87 -6.37
CA ASN A 50 9.89 8.99 -6.81
C ASN A 50 9.14 10.34 -6.80
N ARG A 51 8.86 10.85 -5.60
CA ARG A 51 8.11 12.11 -5.40
C ARG A 51 8.75 13.30 -6.12
N LYS A 52 10.09 13.41 -6.08
CA LYS A 52 10.84 14.53 -6.69
C LYS A 52 10.66 14.58 -8.20
N VAL A 53 10.73 13.43 -8.88
CA VAL A 53 10.54 13.37 -10.33
C VAL A 53 9.10 13.70 -10.72
N LEU A 54 8.12 13.25 -9.92
CA LEU A 54 6.71 13.57 -10.16
C LEU A 54 6.44 15.07 -10.05
N HIS A 55 6.91 15.73 -8.99
CA HIS A 55 6.71 17.19 -8.84
C HIS A 55 7.47 17.99 -9.90
N LYS A 56 8.64 17.51 -10.36
CA LYS A 56 9.37 18.17 -11.45
C LYS A 56 8.62 18.08 -12.78
N ARG A 57 7.97 16.94 -13.05
CA ARG A 57 7.22 16.70 -14.29
C ARG A 57 5.81 17.31 -14.24
N TYR A 58 5.21 17.34 -13.05
CA TYR A 58 3.87 17.83 -12.76
C TYR A 58 3.89 18.83 -11.60
N PRO A 59 4.28 20.09 -11.85
CA PRO A 59 4.40 21.10 -10.80
C PRO A 59 3.08 21.42 -10.08
N ASP A 60 1.97 21.35 -10.81
CA ASP A 60 0.63 21.63 -10.29
C ASP A 60 0.00 20.43 -9.56
N LEU A 61 0.74 19.33 -9.43
CA LEU A 61 0.26 18.14 -8.73
C LEU A 61 0.13 18.42 -7.24
N ASP A 62 -1.06 18.18 -6.70
CA ASP A 62 -1.30 18.23 -5.26
C ASP A 62 -0.61 17.04 -4.58
N GLY A 63 0.61 17.28 -4.08
CA GLY A 63 1.42 16.27 -3.44
C GLY A 63 0.78 15.64 -2.20
N ILE A 64 -0.04 16.39 -1.46
CA ILE A 64 -0.74 15.88 -0.26
C ILE A 64 -1.82 14.89 -0.68
N LYS A 65 -2.64 15.26 -1.68
CA LYS A 65 -3.67 14.34 -2.20
C LYS A 65 -3.06 13.10 -2.83
N LEU A 66 -1.94 13.25 -3.55
CA LEU A 66 -1.23 12.10 -4.11
C LEU A 66 -0.75 11.16 -3.00
N GLU A 67 -0.11 11.69 -1.95
CA GLU A 67 0.36 10.88 -0.82
C GLU A 67 -0.76 10.12 -0.14
N GLN A 68 -1.90 10.77 0.09
CA GLN A 68 -3.10 10.13 0.64
C GLN A 68 -3.63 9.02 -0.28
N SER A 69 -3.76 9.30 -1.57
CA SER A 69 -4.25 8.33 -2.55
C SER A 69 -3.34 7.11 -2.70
N ILE A 70 -2.02 7.33 -2.68
CA ILE A 70 -1.02 6.26 -2.67
C ILE A 70 -1.15 5.43 -1.38
N ALA A 71 -1.24 6.08 -0.21
CA ALA A 71 -1.36 5.37 1.06
C ALA A 71 -2.62 4.49 1.11
N GLU A 72 -3.78 5.01 0.70
CA GLU A 72 -5.03 4.23 0.63
C GLU A 72 -4.94 3.06 -0.35
N LYS A 73 -4.28 3.25 -1.50
CA LYS A 73 -4.06 2.18 -2.46
C LYS A 73 -3.18 1.09 -1.88
N VAL A 74 -2.06 1.46 -1.25
CA VAL A 74 -1.15 0.52 -0.59
C VAL A 74 -1.89 -0.29 0.48
N ASP A 75 -2.78 0.33 1.25
CA ASP A 75 -3.52 -0.35 2.32
C ASP A 75 -4.46 -1.41 1.76
N LYS A 76 -5.17 -1.06 0.69
CA LYS A 76 -6.04 -2.00 -0.01
C LYS A 76 -5.25 -3.18 -0.58
N GLU A 77 -4.07 -2.92 -1.15
CA GLU A 77 -3.21 -3.98 -1.71
C GLU A 77 -2.60 -4.89 -0.62
N ILE A 78 -2.17 -4.33 0.51
CA ILE A 78 -1.70 -5.11 1.65
C ILE A 78 -2.83 -5.98 2.21
N LEU A 79 -4.03 -5.42 2.41
CA LEU A 79 -5.18 -6.19 2.89
C LEU A 79 -5.60 -7.29 1.91
N ALA A 80 -5.57 -7.01 0.61
CA ALA A 80 -5.82 -8.02 -0.43
C ALA A 80 -4.80 -9.15 -0.34
N TYR A 81 -3.51 -8.82 -0.24
CA TYR A 81 -2.44 -9.81 -0.06
C TYR A 81 -2.63 -10.67 1.20
N LEU A 82 -2.91 -10.05 2.35
CA LEU A 82 -3.13 -10.77 3.60
C LEU A 82 -4.35 -11.69 3.51
N ARG A 83 -5.40 -11.29 2.79
CA ARG A 83 -6.58 -12.11 2.51
C ARG A 83 -6.25 -13.30 1.62
N GLU A 84 -5.53 -13.08 0.52
CA GLU A 84 -5.11 -14.13 -0.41
C GLU A 84 -4.24 -15.18 0.26
N CYS A 85 -3.40 -14.76 1.21
CA CYS A 85 -2.57 -15.66 2.02
C CYS A 85 -3.34 -16.36 3.15
N GLY A 86 -4.61 -16.00 3.39
CA GLY A 86 -5.42 -16.58 4.47
C GLY A 86 -5.06 -16.09 5.88
N PHE A 87 -4.37 -14.94 6.00
CA PHE A 87 -3.96 -14.39 7.30
C PHE A 87 -5.05 -13.57 8.00
N LEU A 88 -6.13 -13.21 7.29
CA LEU A 88 -7.31 -12.52 7.85
C LEU A 88 -8.40 -13.53 8.20
N LYS A 89 -8.99 -13.44 9.40
CA LYS A 89 -10.16 -14.25 9.79
C LYS A 89 -11.43 -13.76 9.06
N GLU A 90 -12.37 -14.68 8.78
CA GLU A 90 -13.62 -14.34 8.09
C GLU A 90 -14.52 -13.33 8.84
N GLU A 91 -14.26 -13.07 10.13
CA GLU A 91 -15.05 -12.16 10.98
C GLU A 91 -14.93 -10.67 10.59
N GLU A 92 -13.90 -10.28 9.84
CA GLU A 92 -13.76 -8.91 9.28
C GLU A 92 -14.51 -8.70 7.96
N ARG A 93 -15.31 -9.69 7.49
CA ARG A 93 -16.17 -9.55 6.29
C ARG A 93 -17.37 -8.60 6.45
N ARG A 94 -17.59 -7.99 7.62
CA ARG A 94 -18.81 -7.21 7.94
C ARG A 94 -18.58 -5.80 8.51
N MET A 95 -17.46 -5.14 8.19
CA MET A 95 -17.39 -3.67 8.31
C MET A 95 -17.24 -3.04 6.93
#